data_AF-A0A3A8J6L9-F1
#
_entry.id   AF-A0A3A8J6L9-F1
#
_cell.length_a   1.000
_cell.length_b   1.000
_cell.length_c   1.000
_cell.angle_alpha   90.00
_cell.angle_beta   90.00
_cell.angle_gamma   90.00
#
_symmetry.space_group_name_H-M   'P 1'
#
loop_
_entity.id
_entity.type
_entity.pdbx_description
1 polymer ?
#
loop_
_entity_poly.entity_id
_entity_poly.type
_entity_poly.pdbx_seq_one_letter_code
_entity_poly.pdbx_strand_id
1 'polypeptide(L)'
;MSVRSVASYLRAGSGRLALGSLLGLLLFAAETAWLLKAGVVGVDIPLDGPYAALAAAVRPLLPGVVLRVAIVYLVAGGLLGLAASVLARAWTRRDGWVALGVTVLHWVGLLLFWAWGRALARPALFDDLPAVRPVLAWLVDHGEPWQARSAAGAWVAVHLVV
;
A
#
# COMPACT_ATOMS: atom_id res chain seq x y z
N MET A 1 -26.94 -18.12 -0.46
CA MET A 1 -25.63 -18.47 0.14
C MET A 1 -25.87 -19.01 1.55
N SER A 2 -25.31 -20.16 1.92
CA SER A 2 -25.50 -20.75 3.25
C SER A 2 -24.56 -20.12 4.28
N VAL A 3 -24.97 -20.01 5.55
CA VAL A 3 -24.19 -19.42 6.65
C VAL A 3 -22.81 -20.09 6.81
N ARG A 4 -22.70 -21.39 6.46
CA ARG A 4 -21.43 -22.12 6.48
C ARG A 4 -20.45 -21.67 5.39
N SER A 5 -20.93 -21.17 4.24
CA SER A 5 -20.03 -20.64 3.21
C SER A 5 -19.44 -19.30 3.65
N VAL A 6 -20.24 -18.41 4.25
CA VAL A 6 -19.76 -17.10 4.73
C VAL A 6 -18.66 -17.27 5.79
N ALA A 7 -18.86 -18.17 6.75
CA ALA A 7 -17.86 -18.44 7.79
C ALA A 7 -16.53 -18.99 7.24
N SER A 8 -16.57 -19.84 6.20
CA SER A 8 -15.35 -20.37 5.59
C SER A 8 -14.61 -19.32 4.76
N TYR A 9 -15.35 -18.44 4.06
CA TYR A 9 -14.75 -17.28 3.37
C TYR A 9 -14.08 -16.32 4.34
N LEU A 10 -14.73 -15.99 5.46
CA LEU A 10 -14.16 -15.11 6.48
C LEU A 10 -12.91 -15.71 7.13
N ARG A 11 -12.92 -17.01 7.43
CA ARG A 11 -11.76 -17.72 8.01
C ARG A 11 -10.58 -17.82 7.03
N ALA A 12 -10.86 -18.02 5.74
CA ALA A 12 -9.82 -18.01 4.71
C ALA A 12 -9.25 -16.59 4.49
N GLY A 13 -10.11 -15.56 4.51
CA GLY A 13 -9.70 -14.16 4.43
C GLY A 13 -8.85 -13.74 5.63
N SER A 14 -9.25 -14.12 6.85
CA SER A 14 -8.51 -13.80 8.07
C SER A 14 -7.13 -14.46 8.10
N GLY A 15 -7.01 -15.71 7.62
CA GLY A 15 -5.71 -16.39 7.53
C GLY A 15 -4.75 -15.72 6.56
N ARG A 16 -5.26 -15.26 5.40
CA ARG A 16 -4.43 -14.59 4.38
C ARG A 16 -4.09 -13.15 4.75
N LEU A 17 -5.00 -12.45 5.42
CA LEU A 17 -4.71 -11.16 6.05
C LEU A 17 -3.63 -11.31 7.13
N ALA A 18 -3.74 -12.30 8.01
CA ALA A 18 -2.73 -12.55 9.05
C ALA A 18 -1.36 -12.88 8.45
N LEU A 19 -1.31 -13.73 7.40
CA LEU A 19 -0.07 -14.05 6.69
C LEU A 19 0.55 -12.81 6.03
N GLY A 20 -0.26 -12.00 5.35
CA GLY A 20 0.19 -10.76 4.72
C GLY A 20 0.73 -9.76 5.75
N SER A 21 0.00 -9.56 6.85
CA SER A 21 0.41 -8.70 7.96
C SER A 21 1.72 -9.16 8.60
N LEU A 22 1.89 -10.47 8.79
CA LEU A 22 3.12 -11.06 9.30
C LEU A 22 4.30 -10.81 8.35
N LEU A 23 4.11 -11.02 7.05
CA LEU A 23 5.15 -10.74 6.05
C LEU A 23 5.52 -9.25 6.01
N GLY A 24 4.53 -8.35 6.12
CA GLY A 24 4.77 -6.92 6.23
C GLY A 24 5.62 -6.56 7.46
N LEU A 25 5.32 -7.14 8.61
CA LEU A 25 6.13 -6.97 9.82
C LEU A 25 7.55 -7.55 9.68
N LEU A 26 7.70 -8.72 9.05
CA LEU A 26 9.00 -9.31 8.80
C LEU A 26 9.84 -8.46 7.85
N LEU A 27 9.22 -7.87 6.82
CA LEU A 27 9.88 -6.94 5.92
C LEU A 27 10.36 -5.69 6.67
N PHE A 28 9.51 -5.11 7.51
CA PHE A 28 9.88 -4.00 8.38
C PHE A 28 11.07 -4.35 9.29
N ALA A 29 11.05 -5.53 9.91
CA ALA A 29 12.13 -6.00 10.76
C ALA A 29 13.44 -6.21 9.98
N ALA A 30 13.36 -6.81 8.79
CA ALA A 30 14.52 -7.04 7.92
C ALA A 30 15.14 -5.73 7.43
N GLU A 31 14.31 -4.78 6.99
CA GLU A 31 14.75 -3.45 6.55
C GLU A 31 15.40 -2.68 7.71
N THR A 32 14.78 -2.72 8.89
CA THR A 32 15.33 -2.11 10.11
C THR A 32 16.68 -2.74 10.47
N ALA A 33 16.79 -4.07 10.48
CA ALA A 33 18.05 -4.76 10.77
C ALA A 33 19.14 -4.43 9.75
N TRP A 34 18.78 -4.30 8.47
CA TRP A 34 19.72 -3.98 7.42
C TRP A 34 20.20 -2.52 7.50
N LEU A 35 19.30 -1.58 7.78
CA LEU A 35 19.63 -0.17 8.03
C LEU A 35 20.54 0.01 9.25
N LEU A 36 20.28 -0.74 10.33
CA LEU A 36 21.14 -0.76 11.52
C LEU A 36 22.53 -1.33 11.21
N LYS A 37 22.60 -2.43 10.44
CA LYS A 37 23.86 -3.07 10.05
C LYS A 37 24.68 -2.19 9.09
N ALA A 38 24.01 -1.45 8.21
CA ALA A 38 24.67 -0.62 7.20
C ALA A 38 25.21 0.71 7.77
N GLY A 39 24.98 1.02 9.05
CA GLY A 39 25.42 2.27 9.69
C GLY A 39 24.75 3.54 9.13
N VAL A 40 23.83 3.39 8.16
CA VAL A 40 23.14 4.49 7.46
C VAL A 40 22.25 5.31 8.42
N VAL A 41 21.87 4.73 9.57
CA VAL A 41 21.09 5.39 10.63
C VAL A 41 21.99 6.21 11.56
N GLY A 42 23.03 6.89 11.07
CA GLY A 42 23.88 7.75 11.90
C GLY A 42 24.47 7.11 13.16
N VAL A 43 24.47 5.77 13.25
CA VAL A 43 24.91 5.00 14.43
C VAL A 43 26.45 5.03 14.53
N ASP A 44 27.13 5.31 13.42
CA ASP A 44 28.59 5.52 13.36
C ASP A 44 29.00 6.96 13.01
N ILE A 45 28.06 7.91 12.99
CA ILE A 45 28.43 9.33 12.89
C ILE A 45 28.75 9.78 14.32
N PRO A 46 29.95 10.29 14.62
CA PRO A 46 30.21 10.92 15.92
C PRO A 46 29.27 12.11 16.05
N LEU A 47 28.16 11.90 16.76
CA LEU A 47 27.19 12.92 17.11
C LEU A 47 27.80 13.75 18.23
N ASP A 48 28.73 14.62 17.88
CA ASP A 48 29.31 15.56 18.83
C ASP A 48 28.54 16.90 18.83
N GLY A 49 28.38 17.48 20.02
CA GLY A 49 27.81 18.82 20.19
C GLY A 49 26.30 18.92 19.93
N PRO A 50 25.80 19.89 19.12
CA PRO A 50 24.38 20.22 19.03
C PRO A 50 23.48 19.08 18.50
N TYR A 51 24.02 18.19 17.67
CA TYR A 51 23.28 17.04 17.15
C TYR A 51 23.06 15.95 18.19
N ALA A 52 23.93 15.83 19.20
CA ALA A 52 23.73 14.95 20.35
C ALA A 52 22.54 15.40 21.21
N ALA A 53 22.42 16.72 21.42
CA ALA A 53 21.31 17.31 22.17
C ALA A 53 19.98 17.14 21.43
N LEU A 54 19.99 17.30 20.09
CA LEU A 54 18.82 17.02 19.26
C LEU A 54 18.45 15.54 19.26
N ALA A 55 19.43 14.63 19.13
CA ALA A 55 19.21 13.20 19.20
C ALA A 55 18.63 12.79 20.56
N ALA A 56 19.14 13.36 21.66
CA ALA A 56 18.60 13.14 23.00
C ALA A 56 17.16 13.64 23.16
N ALA A 57 16.82 14.80 22.56
CA ALA A 57 15.47 15.36 22.57
C ALA A 57 14.48 14.53 21.72
N VAL A 58 14.94 13.94 20.61
CA VAL A 58 14.10 13.16 19.68
C VAL A 58 14.01 11.69 20.07
N ARG A 59 14.99 11.14 20.80
CA ARG A 59 15.01 9.74 21.29
C ARG A 59 13.71 9.25 21.94
N PRO A 60 13.02 10.00 22.82
CA PRO A 60 11.75 9.58 23.39
C PRO A 60 10.60 9.50 22.37
N LEU A 61 10.69 10.19 21.22
CA LEU A 61 9.69 10.16 20.15
C LEU A 61 9.89 8.99 19.18
N LEU A 62 11.12 8.47 19.06
CA LEU A 62 11.46 7.35 18.19
C LEU A 62 10.56 6.12 18.33
N PRO A 63 10.26 5.59 19.54
CA PRO A 63 9.40 4.40 19.65
C PRO A 63 8.00 4.64 19.09
N GLY A 64 7.46 5.86 19.23
CA GLY A 64 6.16 6.23 18.66
C GLY A 64 6.19 6.29 17.13
N VAL A 65 7.28 6.82 16.55
CA VAL A 65 7.47 6.85 15.09
C VAL A 65 7.66 5.45 14.53
N VAL A 66 8.52 4.63 15.16
CA VAL A 66 8.76 3.23 14.80
C VAL A 66 7.46 2.44 14.82
N LEU A 67 6.64 2.60 15.87
CA LEU A 67 5.36 1.93 15.97
C LEU A 67 4.40 2.33 14.83
N ARG A 68 4.33 3.63 14.48
CA ARG A 68 3.50 4.11 13.37
C ARG A 68 3.94 3.51 12.04
N VAL A 69 5.24 3.45 11.77
CA VAL A 69 5.78 2.84 10.55
C VAL A 69 5.51 1.34 10.52
N ALA A 70 5.71 0.64 11.65
CA ALA A 70 5.40 -0.78 11.76
C ALA A 70 3.91 -1.08 11.51
N ILE A 71 3.00 -0.22 12.00
CA ILE A 71 1.56 -0.33 11.71
C ILE A 71 1.28 -0.17 10.22
N VAL A 72 1.95 0.77 9.54
CA VAL A 72 1.79 0.93 8.08
C VAL A 72 2.22 -0.32 7.33
N TYR A 73 3.37 -0.91 7.68
CA TYR A 73 3.83 -2.17 7.08
C TYR A 73 2.89 -3.34 7.37
N LEU A 74 2.35 -3.41 8.59
CA LEU A 74 1.38 -4.42 8.98
C LEU A 74 0.09 -4.32 8.14
N VAL A 75 -0.47 -3.11 8.03
CA VAL A 75 -1.71 -2.86 7.26
C VAL A 75 -1.46 -3.10 5.77
N ALA A 76 -0.38 -2.56 5.22
CA ALA A 76 -0.02 -2.74 3.81
C ALA A 76 0.22 -4.22 3.48
N GLY A 77 0.94 -4.95 4.34
CA GLY A 77 1.16 -6.38 4.21
C GLY A 77 -0.15 -7.17 4.22
N GLY A 78 -1.07 -6.86 5.15
CA GLY A 78 -2.39 -7.49 5.22
C GLY A 78 -3.23 -7.25 3.96
N LEU A 79 -3.22 -6.01 3.46
CA LEU A 79 -3.90 -5.64 2.21
C LEU A 79 -3.29 -6.35 1.00
N LEU A 80 -1.97 -6.46 0.92
CA LEU A 80 -1.28 -7.21 -0.14
C LEU A 80 -1.57 -8.70 -0.06
N GLY A 81 -1.61 -9.29 1.14
CA GLY A 81 -2.01 -10.68 1.36
C GLY A 81 -3.44 -10.95 0.87
N LEU A 82 -4.36 -10.02 1.14
CA LEU A 82 -5.71 -10.06 0.60
C LEU A 82 -5.75 -9.88 -0.92
N ALA A 83 -5.00 -8.94 -1.49
CA ALA A 83 -4.94 -8.73 -2.94
C ALA A 83 -4.38 -9.98 -3.66
N ALA A 84 -3.28 -10.54 -3.18
CA ALA A 84 -2.72 -11.79 -3.67
C ALA A 84 -3.72 -12.95 -3.56
N SER A 85 -4.55 -12.94 -2.52
CA SER A 85 -5.58 -13.93 -2.30
C SER A 85 -6.69 -13.91 -3.34
N VAL A 86 -7.11 -12.70 -3.73
CA VAL A 86 -8.12 -12.45 -4.77
C VAL A 86 -7.52 -12.84 -6.11
N LEU A 87 -6.28 -12.42 -6.37
CA LEU A 87 -5.54 -12.74 -7.58
C LEU A 87 -5.36 -14.25 -7.76
N ALA A 88 -4.93 -14.96 -6.73
CA ALA A 88 -4.80 -16.42 -6.75
C ALA A 88 -6.14 -17.13 -6.98
N ARG A 89 -7.26 -16.55 -6.51
CA ARG A 89 -8.61 -17.08 -6.73
C ARG A 89 -9.10 -16.84 -8.15
N ALA A 90 -8.79 -15.68 -8.71
CA ALA A 90 -9.06 -15.35 -10.10
C ALA A 90 -8.27 -16.29 -11.04
N TRP A 91 -7.02 -16.58 -10.69
CA TRP A 91 -6.15 -17.48 -11.45
C TRP A 91 -6.58 -18.94 -11.38
N THR A 92 -6.94 -19.45 -10.20
CA THR A 92 -7.33 -20.88 -10.01
C THR A 92 -8.71 -21.23 -10.58
N ARG A 93 -9.53 -20.23 -10.97
CA ARG A 93 -10.87 -20.45 -11.52
C ARG A 93 -11.01 -20.15 -13.01
N ARG A 94 -10.00 -19.57 -13.66
CA ARG A 94 -10.05 -19.20 -15.07
C ARG A 94 -8.70 -19.46 -15.72
N ASP A 95 -8.62 -20.55 -16.48
CA ASP A 95 -7.51 -20.79 -17.39
C ASP A 95 -7.72 -20.00 -18.69
N GLY A 96 -6.68 -19.31 -19.16
CA GLY A 96 -6.63 -18.69 -20.49
C GLY A 96 -6.48 -17.17 -20.54
N TRP A 97 -6.32 -16.64 -21.75
CA TRP A 97 -6.05 -15.23 -22.07
C TRP A 97 -7.06 -14.23 -21.50
N VAL A 98 -8.30 -14.66 -21.27
CA VAL A 98 -9.36 -13.82 -20.69
C VAL A 98 -9.08 -13.53 -19.20
N ALA A 99 -8.56 -14.51 -18.45
CA ALA A 99 -8.19 -14.32 -17.04
C ALA A 99 -7.01 -13.34 -16.89
N LEU A 100 -6.03 -13.47 -17.78
CA LEU A 100 -4.92 -12.54 -17.90
C LEU A 100 -5.41 -11.12 -18.22
N GLY A 101 -6.30 -10.98 -19.21
CA GLY A 101 -6.86 -9.69 -19.61
C GLY A 101 -7.59 -8.97 -18.47
N VAL A 102 -8.44 -9.69 -17.72
CA VAL A 102 -9.14 -9.14 -16.55
C VAL A 102 -8.15 -8.75 -15.45
N THR A 103 -7.12 -9.56 -15.22
CA THR A 103 -6.08 -9.28 -14.22
C THR A 103 -5.28 -8.04 -14.56
N VAL A 104 -4.84 -7.91 -15.81
CA VAL A 104 -4.11 -6.73 -16.30
C VAL A 104 -5.00 -5.49 -16.19
N LEU A 105 -6.26 -5.59 -16.62
CA LEU A 105 -7.20 -4.47 -16.52
C LEU A 105 -7.44 -4.05 -15.07
N HIS A 106 -7.48 -5.01 -14.14
CA HIS A 106 -7.61 -4.73 -12.70
C HIS A 106 -6.39 -3.96 -12.16
N TRP A 107 -5.18 -4.42 -12.47
CA TRP A 107 -3.95 -3.73 -12.07
C TRP A 107 -3.81 -2.36 -12.70
N VAL A 108 -4.14 -2.23 -13.98
CA VAL A 108 -4.18 -0.94 -14.69
C VAL A 108 -5.17 0.00 -14.00
N GLY A 109 -6.38 -0.46 -13.66
CA GLY A 109 -7.36 0.32 -12.92
C GLY A 109 -6.84 0.82 -11.57
N LEU A 110 -6.22 -0.06 -10.78
CA LEU A 110 -5.62 0.33 -9.50
C LEU A 110 -4.47 1.33 -9.66
N LEU A 111 -3.62 1.14 -10.66
CA LEU A 111 -2.54 2.08 -10.99
C LEU A 111 -3.10 3.44 -11.42
N LEU A 112 -4.19 3.46 -12.18
CA LEU A 112 -4.86 4.70 -12.57
C LEU A 112 -5.48 5.42 -11.37
N PHE A 113 -6.14 4.73 -10.44
CA PHE A 113 -6.64 5.35 -9.21
C PHE A 113 -5.51 5.88 -8.33
N TRP A 114 -4.38 5.16 -8.27
CA TRP A 114 -3.20 5.62 -7.56
C TRP A 114 -2.59 6.86 -8.23
N ALA A 115 -2.46 6.86 -9.56
CA ALA A 115 -1.99 7.98 -10.35
C ALA A 115 -2.90 9.21 -10.18
N TRP A 116 -4.22 9.02 -10.16
CA TRP A 116 -5.19 10.08 -9.82
C TRP A 116 -4.91 10.66 -8.43
N GLY A 117 -4.79 9.82 -7.40
CA GLY A 117 -4.46 10.30 -6.05
C GLY A 117 -3.13 11.08 -5.99
N ARG A 118 -2.13 10.67 -6.78
CA ARG A 118 -0.84 11.36 -6.90
C ARG A 118 -0.95 12.67 -7.68
N ALA A 119 -1.77 12.72 -8.72
CA ALA A 119 -2.00 13.91 -9.52
C ALA A 119 -2.59 15.05 -8.68
N LEU A 120 -3.55 14.74 -7.79
CA LEU A 120 -4.12 15.72 -6.86
C LEU A 120 -3.11 16.17 -5.79
N ALA A 121 -2.31 15.25 -5.25
CA ALA A 121 -1.40 15.55 -4.14
C ALA A 121 -0.06 16.19 -4.57
N ARG A 122 0.41 15.87 -5.78
CA ARG A 122 1.69 16.33 -6.35
C ARG A 122 1.55 16.47 -7.88
N PRO A 123 0.95 17.57 -8.37
CA PRO A 123 0.68 17.78 -9.79
C PRO A 123 1.95 17.71 -10.65
N ALA A 124 3.06 18.23 -10.11
CA ALA A 124 4.36 18.29 -10.79
C ALA A 124 4.95 16.94 -11.20
N LEU A 125 4.43 15.81 -10.70
CA LEU A 125 4.85 14.46 -11.15
C LEU A 125 4.46 14.16 -12.61
N PHE A 126 3.53 14.92 -13.18
CA PHE A 126 2.97 14.67 -14.51
C PHE A 126 3.14 15.84 -15.48
N ASP A 127 3.94 16.85 -15.13
CA ASP A 127 4.14 18.05 -15.95
C ASP A 127 4.77 17.74 -17.32
N ASP A 128 5.54 16.65 -17.41
CA ASP A 128 6.20 16.20 -18.63
C ASP A 128 5.27 15.50 -19.63
N LEU A 129 3.98 15.32 -19.30
CA LEU A 129 2.98 14.61 -20.11
C LEU A 129 1.96 15.57 -20.74
N PRO A 130 2.29 16.23 -21.87
CA PRO A 130 1.44 17.26 -22.48
C PRO A 130 0.07 16.73 -22.91
N ALA A 131 -0.04 15.45 -23.27
CA ALA A 131 -1.29 14.82 -23.67
C ALA A 131 -2.32 14.69 -22.54
N VAL A 132 -1.86 14.62 -21.28
CA VAL A 132 -2.74 14.37 -20.11
C VAL A 132 -3.02 15.67 -19.34
N ARG A 133 -2.32 16.76 -19.68
CA ARG A 133 -2.42 18.07 -19.06
C ARG A 133 -3.85 18.64 -18.92
N PRO A 134 -4.74 18.59 -19.93
CA PRO A 134 -6.11 19.11 -19.77
C PRO A 134 -6.94 18.28 -18.78
N VAL A 135 -6.74 16.97 -18.77
CA VAL A 135 -7.43 16.06 -17.84
C VAL A 135 -6.93 16.27 -16.40
N LEU A 136 -5.61 16.43 -16.23
CA LEU A 136 -5.00 16.72 -14.94
C LEU A 136 -5.41 18.08 -14.39
N ALA A 137 -5.47 19.11 -15.24
CA ALA A 137 -5.95 20.44 -14.85
C ALA A 137 -7.40 20.37 -14.36
N TRP A 138 -8.29 19.74 -15.13
CA TRP A 138 -9.68 19.55 -14.72
C TRP A 138 -9.80 18.77 -13.40
N LEU A 139 -8.98 17.73 -13.21
CA LEU A 139 -8.90 16.94 -12.00
C LEU A 139 -8.42 17.75 -10.81
N VAL A 140 -7.41 18.60 -10.96
CA VAL A 140 -6.92 19.48 -9.88
C VAL A 140 -7.97 20.52 -9.53
N ASP A 141 -8.69 21.05 -10.52
CA ASP A 141 -9.70 22.10 -10.31
C ASP A 141 -10.99 21.59 -9.65
N HIS A 142 -11.37 20.32 -9.88
CA HIS A 142 -12.66 19.77 -9.43
C HIS A 142 -12.56 18.54 -8.51
N GLY A 143 -11.36 17.98 -8.38
CA GLY A 143 -11.14 16.69 -7.73
C GLY A 143 -10.85 16.84 -6.24
N GLU A 144 -11.49 15.98 -5.45
CA GLU A 144 -11.25 15.90 -4.01
C GLU A 144 -10.37 14.68 -3.67
N PRO A 145 -9.43 14.78 -2.69
CA PRO A 145 -8.46 13.71 -2.40
C PRO A 145 -9.11 12.39 -1.96
N TRP A 146 -10.34 12.43 -1.47
CA TRP A 146 -11.08 11.24 -1.05
C TRP A 146 -11.67 10.46 -2.24
N GLN A 147 -11.94 11.12 -3.38
CA GLN A 147 -12.62 10.50 -4.54
C GLN A 147 -11.81 9.34 -5.11
N ALA A 148 -10.50 9.52 -5.32
CA ALA A 148 -9.61 8.47 -5.81
C ALA A 148 -9.59 7.24 -4.87
N ARG A 149 -9.61 7.47 -3.55
CA ARG A 149 -9.61 6.40 -2.54
C ARG A 149 -10.95 5.67 -2.51
N SER A 150 -12.06 6.40 -2.57
CA SER A 150 -13.40 5.81 -2.64
C SER A 150 -13.62 5.01 -3.92
N ALA A 151 -13.15 5.51 -5.06
CA ALA A 151 -13.23 4.80 -6.34
C ALA A 151 -12.40 3.51 -6.33
N ALA A 152 -11.17 3.53 -5.80
CA ALA A 152 -10.37 2.33 -5.61
C ALA A 152 -11.04 1.33 -4.66
N GLY A 153 -11.61 1.80 -3.54
CA GLY A 153 -12.35 0.97 -2.60
C GLY A 153 -13.58 0.30 -3.23
N ALA A 154 -14.37 1.06 -3.98
CA ALA A 154 -15.52 0.54 -4.72
C ALA A 154 -15.11 -0.46 -5.80
N TRP A 155 -14.02 -0.19 -6.53
CA TRP A 155 -13.48 -1.09 -7.55
C TRP A 155 -13.08 -2.44 -6.96
N VAL A 156 -12.38 -2.44 -5.83
CA VAL A 156 -12.02 -3.67 -5.10
C VAL A 156 -13.28 -4.37 -4.58
N ALA A 157 -14.24 -3.63 -4.01
CA ALA A 157 -15.48 -4.21 -3.49
C ALA A 157 -16.29 -4.95 -4.58
N VAL A 158 -16.41 -4.36 -5.78
CA VAL A 158 -17.08 -5.01 -6.94
C VAL A 158 -16.37 -6.32 -7.30
N HIS A 159 -15.04 -6.34 -7.34
CA HIS A 159 -14.26 -7.53 -7.67
C HIS A 159 -14.24 -8.59 -6.55
N LEU A 160 -14.61 -8.23 -5.32
CA LEU A 160 -14.78 -9.17 -4.22
C LEU A 160 -16.16 -9.84 -4.21
N VAL A 161 -17.16 -9.21 -4.83
CA VAL A 161 -18.55 -9.71 -4.91
C VAL A 161 -18.76 -10.62 -6.12
N VAL A 162 -17.99 -10.41 -7.20
CA VAL A 162 -18.01 -11.21 -8.45
C VAL A 162 -17.09 -12.43 -8.35
#